data_AF-A0A7M3Y3D4-F1
#
_entry.id   AF-A0A7M3Y3D4-F1
#
_cell.length_a   1.000
_cell.length_b   1.000
_cell.length_c   1.000
_cell.angle_alpha   90.00
_cell.angle_beta   90.00
_cell.angle_gamma   90.00
#
_symmetry.space_group_name_H-M   'P 1'
#
loop_
_entity.id
_entity.type
_entity.pdbx_description
1 polymer ?
#
loop_
_entity_poly.entity_id
_entity_poly.type
_entity_poly.pdbx_seq_one_letter_code
_entity_poly.pdbx_strand_id
1 'polypeptide(L)'
;MTHNKIGELATQIQGEFIPWIYSISSRVHQVELREMAYDPNVMSTAVLECAELFNPKVISVNLDPTVWAEAVGCEVAWGNGFPVITDSSGFTPNPDVLLECERVQVLRDAIERTRASIPNSLLACAINGPGMLSALLPTDEPMSDSEVFLTGECVSEAARMVCETGVDLLVIMEEKAINNSVIEYWLMRGIYRQIGKIAAYYSVATVLLSPGYEYSEALVAETNTIEYWIGNTENIRHGSVNDRSQFGHIVNGFGAEHCELEDMRKLLKRLPGFLTTPWDLDPDTDLTSVHRDVSTVRKFLMDIAR
;
A
#
# COMPACT_ATOMS: atom_id res chain seq x y z
N MET A 1 6.62 -22.60 10.10
CA MET A 1 5.53 -21.98 10.91
C MET A 1 5.08 -20.64 10.33
N THR A 2 5.98 -19.81 9.79
CA THR A 2 5.64 -18.51 9.12
C THR A 2 4.59 -18.63 8.01
N HIS A 3 4.63 -19.69 7.21
CA HIS A 3 3.67 -19.91 6.11
C HIS A 3 2.21 -20.08 6.55
N ASN A 4 1.96 -20.45 7.82
CA ASN A 4 0.59 -20.66 8.29
C ASN A 4 -0.14 -19.33 8.54
N LYS A 5 0.56 -18.32 9.08
CA LYS A 5 -0.03 -17.00 9.38
C LYS A 5 -0.43 -16.26 8.09
N ILE A 6 0.42 -16.31 7.05
CA ILE A 6 0.12 -15.68 5.75
C ILE A 6 -1.06 -16.39 5.07
N GLY A 7 -1.13 -17.73 5.14
CA GLY A 7 -2.28 -18.50 4.65
C GLY A 7 -3.59 -18.19 5.40
N GLU A 8 -3.52 -17.98 6.72
CA GLU A 8 -4.65 -17.53 7.54
C GLU A 8 -5.07 -16.09 7.22
N LEU A 9 -4.14 -15.21 6.86
CA LEU A 9 -4.46 -13.85 6.41
C LEU A 9 -5.21 -13.88 5.07
N ALA A 10 -4.76 -14.73 4.16
CA ALA A 10 -5.37 -14.96 2.85
C ALA A 10 -6.85 -15.35 2.94
N THR A 11 -7.21 -16.20 3.90
CA THR A 11 -8.62 -16.59 4.11
C THR A 11 -9.44 -15.50 4.79
N GLN A 12 -8.81 -14.61 5.55
CA GLN A 12 -9.50 -13.50 6.21
C GLN A 12 -9.82 -12.32 5.30
N ILE A 13 -9.05 -12.13 4.22
CA ILE A 13 -9.18 -10.98 3.32
C ILE A 13 -10.02 -11.33 2.09
N GLN A 14 -10.01 -12.59 1.64
CA GLN A 14 -10.75 -13.00 0.46
C GLN A 14 -12.25 -12.69 0.59
N GLY A 15 -12.81 -12.00 -0.40
CA GLY A 15 -14.22 -11.60 -0.43
C GLY A 15 -14.55 -10.40 0.45
N GLU A 16 -13.57 -9.73 1.04
CA GLU A 16 -13.75 -8.52 1.83
C GLU A 16 -13.58 -7.24 0.99
N PHE A 17 -13.94 -6.11 1.58
CA PHE A 17 -13.62 -4.78 1.04
C PHE A 17 -12.60 -4.08 1.94
N ILE A 18 -11.47 -3.71 1.35
CA ILE A 18 -10.34 -3.04 2.02
C ILE A 18 -10.12 -1.67 1.37
N PRO A 19 -10.76 -0.60 1.85
CA PRO A 19 -10.48 0.75 1.36
C PRO A 19 -9.21 1.31 2.02
N TRP A 20 -8.43 2.07 1.25
CA TRP A 20 -7.30 2.84 1.78
C TRP A 20 -7.83 4.17 2.32
N ILE A 21 -7.84 4.34 3.65
CA ILE A 21 -8.50 5.46 4.35
C ILE A 21 -7.56 6.15 5.35
N TYR A 22 -6.27 6.24 5.02
CA TYR A 22 -5.28 6.90 5.85
C TYR A 22 -5.54 8.41 5.90
N SER A 23 -5.52 9.11 4.76
CA SER A 23 -5.58 10.58 4.77
C SER A 23 -6.94 11.08 5.26
N ILE A 24 -8.04 10.44 4.87
CA ILE A 24 -9.38 10.77 5.39
C ILE A 24 -9.53 10.59 6.91
N SER A 25 -8.63 9.85 7.57
CA SER A 25 -8.64 9.73 9.03
C SER A 25 -8.37 11.07 9.72
N SER A 26 -7.58 11.97 9.11
CA SER A 26 -7.37 13.32 9.65
C SER A 26 -8.69 14.10 9.70
N ARG A 27 -9.54 13.92 8.69
CA ARG A 27 -10.86 14.55 8.61
C ARG A 27 -11.82 14.01 9.66
N VAL A 28 -11.82 12.70 9.89
CA VAL A 28 -12.61 12.06 10.96
C VAL A 28 -12.20 12.61 12.32
N HIS A 29 -10.89 12.72 12.56
CA HIS A 29 -10.30 13.21 13.79
C HIS A 29 -10.32 14.75 13.95
N GLN A 30 -10.75 15.48 12.91
CA GLN A 30 -10.85 16.94 12.88
C GLN A 30 -9.50 17.67 13.04
N VAL A 31 -8.44 17.11 12.45
CA VAL A 31 -7.11 17.72 12.39
C VAL A 31 -6.64 17.88 10.95
N GLU A 32 -5.66 18.76 10.74
CA GLU A 32 -4.98 18.86 9.46
C GLU A 32 -4.16 17.59 9.19
N LEU A 33 -4.11 17.12 7.94
CA LEU A 33 -3.29 15.97 7.55
C LEU A 33 -1.81 16.18 7.92
N ARG A 34 -1.34 17.43 7.86
CA ARG A 34 0.00 17.82 8.30
C ARG A 34 0.24 17.56 9.78
N GLU A 35 -0.70 17.94 10.64
CA GLU A 35 -0.57 17.69 12.08
C GLU A 35 -0.49 16.19 12.36
N MET A 36 -1.37 15.43 11.71
CA MET A 36 -1.38 13.98 11.77
C MET A 36 -0.04 13.36 11.32
N ALA A 37 0.59 13.88 10.28
CA ALA A 37 1.84 13.35 9.73
C ALA A 37 3.10 13.60 10.60
N TYR A 38 3.02 14.49 11.60
CA TYR A 38 4.15 14.85 12.47
C TYR A 38 3.95 14.50 13.95
N ASP A 39 2.78 13.97 14.34
CA ASP A 39 2.54 13.49 15.71
C ASP A 39 2.02 12.04 15.72
N PRO A 40 2.77 11.09 16.33
CA PRO A 40 2.39 9.68 16.31
C PRO A 40 1.13 9.37 17.15
N ASN A 41 0.81 10.18 18.16
CA ASN A 41 -0.44 10.05 18.90
C ASN A 41 -1.63 10.47 18.04
N VAL A 42 -1.49 11.61 17.35
CA VAL A 42 -2.55 12.12 16.47
C VAL A 42 -2.79 11.12 15.34
N MET A 43 -1.74 10.64 14.68
CA MET A 43 -1.85 9.61 13.63
C MET A 43 -2.53 8.35 14.14
N SER A 44 -2.05 7.76 15.24
CA SER A 44 -2.62 6.51 15.77
C SER A 44 -4.07 6.67 16.22
N THR A 45 -4.42 7.80 16.85
CA THR A 45 -5.80 8.07 17.27
C THR A 45 -6.72 8.26 16.06
N ALA A 46 -6.29 9.05 15.08
CA ALA A 46 -7.07 9.33 13.88
C ALA A 46 -7.40 8.05 13.11
N VAL A 47 -6.42 7.19 12.86
CA VAL A 47 -6.66 5.93 12.13
C VAL A 47 -7.56 4.97 12.90
N LEU A 48 -7.51 4.97 14.24
CA LEU A 48 -8.38 4.16 15.08
C LEU A 48 -9.82 4.67 15.07
N GLU A 49 -10.06 5.98 15.20
CA GLU A 49 -11.40 6.58 15.10
C GLU A 49 -12.01 6.38 13.71
N CYS A 50 -11.19 6.52 12.66
CA CYS A 50 -11.60 6.23 11.29
C CYS A 50 -11.98 4.76 11.12
N ALA A 51 -11.20 3.86 11.73
CA ALA A 51 -11.51 2.44 11.74
C ALA A 51 -12.79 2.11 12.52
N GLU A 52 -13.08 2.78 13.63
CA GLU A 52 -14.36 2.62 14.35
C GLU A 52 -15.56 3.05 13.49
N LEU A 53 -15.41 4.15 12.75
CA LEU A 53 -16.48 4.70 11.91
C LEU A 53 -16.79 3.82 10.70
N PHE A 54 -15.77 3.35 9.99
CA PHE A 54 -15.94 2.59 8.75
C PHE A 54 -15.85 1.07 8.94
N ASN A 55 -15.32 0.60 10.06
CA ASN A 55 -15.10 -0.80 10.43
C ASN A 55 -14.37 -1.62 9.33
N PRO A 56 -13.28 -1.11 8.74
CA PRO A 56 -12.61 -1.81 7.65
C PRO A 56 -11.98 -3.12 8.15
N LYS A 57 -11.83 -4.10 7.26
CA LYS A 57 -11.18 -5.37 7.61
C LYS A 57 -9.70 -5.18 7.94
N VAL A 58 -9.05 -4.24 7.24
CA VAL A 58 -7.65 -3.87 7.40
C VAL A 58 -7.58 -2.37 7.69
N ILE A 59 -6.84 -1.99 8.71
CA ILE A 59 -6.60 -0.61 9.10
C ILE A 59 -5.26 -0.18 8.50
N SER A 60 -5.22 0.95 7.80
CA SER A 60 -3.97 1.46 7.24
C SER A 60 -3.43 2.63 8.04
N VAL A 61 -2.17 2.54 8.46
CA VAL A 61 -1.50 3.60 9.25
C VAL A 61 -0.88 4.67 8.36
N ASN A 62 -0.44 4.31 7.15
CA ASN A 62 0.15 5.25 6.20
C ASN A 62 0.03 4.73 4.77
N LEU A 63 -0.40 5.61 3.86
CA LEU A 63 -0.36 5.45 2.40
C LEU A 63 0.33 6.64 1.71
N ASP A 64 0.99 7.52 2.47
CA ASP A 64 1.64 8.69 1.91
C ASP A 64 3.02 8.32 1.32
N PRO A 65 3.20 8.45 -0.01
CA PRO A 65 4.47 8.10 -0.66
C PRO A 65 5.57 9.14 -0.41
N THR A 66 5.23 10.34 0.08
CA THR A 66 6.20 11.43 0.29
C THR A 66 7.09 11.20 1.50
N VAL A 67 6.64 10.41 2.49
CA VAL A 67 7.45 10.06 3.68
C VAL A 67 8.78 9.45 3.26
N TRP A 68 8.73 8.53 2.30
CA TRP A 68 9.91 7.79 1.84
C TRP A 68 10.76 8.61 0.86
N ALA A 69 10.14 9.51 0.10
CA ALA A 69 10.86 10.48 -0.74
C ALA A 69 11.66 11.47 0.12
N GLU A 70 11.06 11.99 1.18
CA GLU A 70 11.74 12.87 2.15
C GLU A 70 12.90 12.15 2.83
N ALA A 71 12.72 10.87 3.19
CA ALA A 71 13.76 10.06 3.82
C ALA A 71 15.00 9.81 2.94
N VAL A 72 14.87 9.93 1.62
CA VAL A 72 16.00 9.86 0.68
C VAL A 72 16.49 11.24 0.22
N GLY A 73 16.02 12.31 0.85
CA GLY A 73 16.53 13.68 0.66
C GLY A 73 15.73 14.55 -0.31
N CYS A 74 14.57 14.11 -0.80
CA CYS A 74 13.70 14.99 -1.59
C CYS A 74 13.06 16.08 -0.71
N GLU A 75 12.86 17.27 -1.28
CA GLU A 75 12.12 18.35 -0.63
C GLU A 75 10.61 18.08 -0.75
N VAL A 76 9.92 18.11 0.40
CA VAL A 76 8.47 17.96 0.48
C VAL A 76 7.87 19.25 1.02
N ALA A 77 6.99 19.87 0.23
CA ALA A 77 6.19 21.01 0.66
C ALA A 77 4.73 20.59 0.90
N TRP A 78 4.02 21.35 1.72
CA TRP A 78 2.60 21.13 1.97
C TRP A 78 1.76 22.08 1.11
N GLY A 79 1.19 21.56 0.01
CA GLY A 79 0.34 22.29 -0.92
C GLY A 79 -1.11 21.82 -0.84
N ASN A 80 -2.06 22.76 -0.69
CA ASN A 80 -3.49 22.46 -0.57
C ASN A 80 -3.84 21.42 0.52
N GLY A 81 -3.07 21.36 1.62
CA GLY A 81 -3.29 20.39 2.70
C GLY A 81 -2.58 19.04 2.51
N PHE A 82 -1.90 18.81 1.39
CA PHE A 82 -1.20 17.56 1.08
C PHE A 82 0.31 17.76 1.01
N PRO A 83 1.09 16.74 1.37
CA PRO A 83 2.51 16.75 1.07
C PRO A 83 2.73 16.47 -0.43
N VAL A 84 3.60 17.26 -1.03
CA VAL A 84 3.96 17.20 -2.44
C VAL A 84 5.47 17.30 -2.56
N ILE A 85 6.07 16.44 -3.36
CA ILE A 85 7.49 16.50 -3.67
C ILE A 85 7.71 17.71 -4.59
N THR A 86 8.45 18.72 -4.13
CA THR A 86 8.71 19.96 -4.89
C THR A 86 10.07 19.98 -5.55
N ASP A 87 11.04 19.25 -5.00
CA ASP A 87 12.37 19.10 -5.58
C ASP A 87 12.93 17.71 -5.27
N SER A 88 13.41 17.02 -6.31
CA SER A 88 14.10 15.73 -6.19
C SER A 88 15.61 15.83 -6.40
N SER A 89 16.16 17.04 -6.60
CA SER A 89 17.60 17.27 -6.76
C SER A 89 18.43 16.85 -5.54
N GLY A 90 17.81 16.84 -4.36
CA GLY A 90 18.39 16.35 -3.11
C GLY A 90 18.39 14.82 -2.97
N PHE A 91 17.77 14.08 -3.89
CA PHE A 91 17.71 12.62 -3.84
C PHE A 91 19.12 12.03 -3.75
N THR A 92 19.43 11.45 -2.59
CA THR A 92 20.71 10.81 -2.29
C THR A 92 20.40 9.54 -1.51
N PRO A 93 20.24 8.38 -2.18
CA PRO A 93 19.78 7.17 -1.52
C PRO A 93 20.85 6.72 -0.52
N ASN A 94 20.52 6.79 0.76
CA ASN A 94 21.41 6.41 1.84
C ASN A 94 20.64 5.56 2.86
N PRO A 95 20.80 4.22 2.82
CA PRO A 95 20.08 3.34 3.72
C PRO A 95 20.45 3.57 5.20
N ASP A 96 21.65 4.08 5.48
CA ASP A 96 22.15 4.25 6.86
C ASP A 96 21.40 5.36 7.64
N VAL A 97 20.86 6.36 6.94
CA VAL A 97 20.19 7.53 7.54
C VAL A 97 18.69 7.60 7.22
N LEU A 98 18.18 6.68 6.39
CA LEU A 98 16.77 6.63 5.99
C LEU A 98 15.82 6.70 7.19
N LEU A 99 16.15 5.96 8.26
CA LEU A 99 15.33 5.85 9.47
C LEU A 99 15.52 7.04 10.43
N GLU A 100 16.43 7.97 10.12
CA GLU A 100 16.63 9.20 10.88
C GLU A 100 15.66 10.31 10.47
N CYS A 101 14.98 10.17 9.33
CA CYS A 101 13.94 11.10 8.88
C CYS A 101 12.82 11.22 9.93
N GLU A 102 12.47 12.46 10.30
CA GLU A 102 11.48 12.75 11.34
C GLU A 102 10.15 12.05 11.09
N ARG A 103 9.62 12.14 9.86
CA ARG A 103 8.33 11.52 9.51
C ARG A 103 8.40 9.99 9.49
N VAL A 104 9.56 9.40 9.23
CA VAL A 104 9.76 7.94 9.33
C VAL A 104 9.73 7.50 10.80
N GLN A 105 10.31 8.29 11.71
CA GLN A 105 10.24 8.03 13.15
C GLN A 105 8.82 8.18 13.70
N VAL A 106 8.11 9.24 13.29
CA VAL A 106 6.69 9.43 13.61
C VAL A 106 5.86 8.24 13.12
N LEU A 107 6.09 7.80 11.88
CA LEU A 107 5.40 6.65 11.31
C LEU A 107 5.65 5.37 12.12
N ARG A 108 6.90 5.08 12.47
CA ARG A 108 7.26 3.90 13.29
C ARG A 108 6.49 3.91 14.62
N ASP A 109 6.55 5.02 15.35
CA ASP A 109 5.89 5.19 16.63
C ASP A 109 4.35 5.10 16.51
N ALA A 110 3.78 5.63 15.43
CA ALA A 110 2.34 5.53 15.16
C ALA A 110 1.90 4.09 14.92
N ILE A 111 2.67 3.31 14.14
CA ILE A 111 2.36 1.89 13.88
C ILE A 111 2.38 1.09 15.20
N GLU A 112 3.40 1.28 16.03
CA GLU A 112 3.53 0.59 17.32
C GLU A 112 2.35 0.91 18.27
N ARG A 113 1.97 2.20 18.36
CA ARG A 113 0.82 2.65 19.18
C ARG A 113 -0.50 2.08 18.68
N THR A 114 -0.71 2.11 17.36
CA THR A 114 -1.91 1.55 16.74
C THR A 114 -1.96 0.05 17.00
N ARG A 115 -0.88 -0.70 16.73
CA ARG A 115 -0.82 -2.14 17.00
C ARG A 115 -1.12 -2.47 18.47
N ALA A 116 -0.56 -1.72 19.42
CA ALA A 116 -0.82 -1.92 20.84
C ALA A 116 -2.31 -1.78 21.21
N SER A 117 -3.04 -0.90 20.51
CA SER A 117 -4.47 -0.64 20.73
C SER A 117 -5.38 -1.69 20.07
N ILE A 118 -4.93 -2.31 18.97
CA ILE A 118 -5.69 -3.29 18.18
C ILE A 118 -4.90 -4.58 17.92
N PRO A 119 -4.59 -5.38 18.95
CA PRO A 119 -3.71 -6.56 18.81
C PRO A 119 -4.27 -7.65 17.90
N ASN A 120 -5.59 -7.66 17.64
CA ASN A 120 -6.27 -8.70 16.87
C ASN A 120 -6.81 -8.22 15.51
N SER A 121 -6.69 -6.93 15.19
CA SER A 121 -7.14 -6.39 13.90
C SER A 121 -5.98 -6.40 12.90
N LEU A 122 -6.32 -6.47 11.61
CA LEU A 122 -5.29 -6.45 10.56
C LEU A 122 -4.78 -5.03 10.35
N LEU A 123 -3.45 -4.89 10.30
CA LEU A 123 -2.79 -3.60 10.15
C LEU A 123 -1.96 -3.57 8.86
N ALA A 124 -2.03 -2.48 8.11
CA ALA A 124 -1.25 -2.24 6.91
C ALA A 124 -0.45 -0.94 7.03
N CYS A 125 0.70 -0.91 6.35
CA CYS A 125 1.47 0.31 6.15
C CYS A 125 2.17 0.23 4.79
N ALA A 126 2.23 1.36 4.10
CA ALA A 126 2.83 1.46 2.78
C ALA A 126 4.26 1.99 2.78
N ILE A 127 5.03 1.47 1.82
CA ILE A 127 6.34 1.95 1.38
C ILE A 127 6.31 2.26 -0.11
N ASN A 128 7.18 3.16 -0.56
CA ASN A 128 7.45 3.30 -1.98
C ASN A 128 8.17 2.04 -2.46
N GLY A 129 7.68 1.46 -3.55
CA GLY A 129 8.42 0.44 -4.25
C GLY A 129 9.65 1.01 -4.96
N PRO A 130 10.56 0.13 -5.41
CA PRO A 130 11.81 0.56 -6.04
C PRO A 130 11.59 1.33 -7.34
N GLY A 131 10.51 1.06 -8.09
CA GLY A 131 10.18 1.83 -9.28
C GLY A 131 9.88 3.29 -8.91
N MET A 132 8.96 3.49 -7.95
CA MET A 132 8.51 4.80 -7.52
C MET A 132 9.63 5.60 -6.87
N LEU A 133 10.46 4.97 -6.04
CA LEU A 133 11.60 5.63 -5.43
C LEU A 133 12.66 6.00 -6.48
N SER A 134 12.91 5.13 -7.46
CA SER A 134 13.87 5.40 -8.54
C SER A 134 13.43 6.48 -9.51
N ALA A 135 12.12 6.68 -9.70
CA ALA A 135 11.58 7.74 -10.55
C ALA A 135 11.88 9.16 -10.01
N LEU A 136 12.32 9.27 -8.75
CA LEU A 136 12.75 10.53 -8.15
C LEU A 136 14.20 10.89 -8.50
N LEU A 137 14.98 9.95 -9.06
CA LEU A 137 16.35 10.22 -9.46
C LEU A 137 16.39 11.30 -10.56
N PRO A 138 17.19 12.35 -10.40
CA PRO A 138 17.28 13.43 -11.37
C PRO A 138 18.15 13.03 -12.57
N THR A 139 17.75 12.04 -13.39
CA THR A 139 18.53 11.64 -14.58
C THR A 139 17.69 11.13 -15.75
N ASP A 140 17.98 11.59 -16.97
CA ASP A 140 17.52 11.00 -18.23
C ASP A 140 18.34 9.75 -18.65
N GLU A 141 19.33 9.36 -17.84
CA GLU A 141 20.24 8.24 -18.10
C GLU A 141 19.83 6.99 -17.31
N PRO A 142 20.17 5.78 -17.79
CA PRO A 142 19.97 4.56 -17.02
C PRO A 142 20.76 4.64 -15.71
N MET A 143 20.10 4.30 -14.60
CA MET A 143 20.72 4.24 -13.27
C MET A 143 22.02 3.44 -13.29
N SER A 144 23.05 3.97 -12.62
CA SER A 144 24.27 3.23 -12.33
C SER A 144 23.99 2.04 -11.41
N ASP A 145 24.84 1.00 -11.46
CA ASP A 145 24.69 -0.15 -10.57
C ASP A 145 24.76 0.25 -9.08
N SER A 146 25.46 1.35 -8.75
CA SER A 146 25.51 1.90 -7.39
C SER A 146 24.17 2.50 -6.97
N GLU A 147 23.52 3.28 -7.84
CA GLU A 147 22.19 3.84 -7.56
C GLU A 147 21.15 2.72 -7.44
N VAL A 148 21.21 1.72 -8.33
CA VAL A 148 20.34 0.55 -8.28
C VAL A 148 20.49 -0.17 -6.94
N PHE A 149 21.73 -0.40 -6.49
CA PHE A 149 22.02 -1.03 -5.21
C PHE A 149 21.49 -0.19 -4.04
N LEU A 150 21.84 1.10 -3.98
CA LEU A 150 21.44 1.98 -2.87
C LEU A 150 19.92 2.16 -2.77
N THR A 151 19.23 2.34 -3.90
CA THR A 151 17.75 2.38 -3.92
C THR A 151 17.16 1.07 -3.44
N GLY A 152 17.70 -0.07 -3.88
CA GLY A 152 17.25 -1.40 -3.42
C GLY A 152 17.45 -1.60 -1.91
N GLU A 153 18.56 -1.12 -1.35
CA GLU A 153 18.82 -1.17 0.09
C GLU A 153 17.90 -0.21 0.86
N CYS A 154 17.66 1.02 0.39
CA CYS A 154 16.70 1.94 1.00
C CYS A 154 15.29 1.33 1.10
N VAL A 155 14.79 0.71 0.02
CA VAL A 155 13.48 0.04 0.04
C VAL A 155 13.49 -1.18 0.97
N SER A 156 14.61 -1.89 1.06
CA SER A 156 14.76 -3.04 1.97
C SER A 156 14.78 -2.61 3.44
N GLU A 157 15.43 -1.49 3.77
CA GLU A 157 15.41 -0.90 5.12
C GLU A 157 14.01 -0.40 5.49
N ALA A 158 13.33 0.28 4.57
CA ALA A 158 11.93 0.69 4.76
C ALA A 158 11.02 -0.51 5.04
N ALA A 159 11.14 -1.56 4.23
CA ALA A 159 10.39 -2.81 4.42
C ALA A 159 10.68 -3.46 5.77
N ARG A 160 11.95 -3.51 6.18
CA ARG A 160 12.35 -4.11 7.46
C ARG A 160 11.75 -3.34 8.64
N MET A 161 11.88 -2.01 8.64
CA MET A 161 11.30 -1.17 9.69
C MET A 161 9.78 -1.36 9.76
N VAL A 162 9.08 -1.30 8.64
CA VAL A 162 7.63 -1.49 8.66
C VAL A 162 7.26 -2.90 9.15
N CYS A 163 7.96 -3.94 8.70
CA CYS A 163 7.67 -5.30 9.13
C CYS A 163 7.97 -5.56 10.61
N GLU A 164 9.01 -4.95 11.19
CA GLU A 164 9.39 -5.18 12.59
C GLU A 164 8.40 -4.55 13.59
N THR A 165 7.68 -3.49 13.18
CA THR A 165 6.65 -2.82 14.00
C THR A 165 5.34 -3.62 14.14
N GLY A 166 5.24 -4.79 13.49
CA GLY A 166 4.13 -5.72 13.68
C GLY A 166 2.89 -5.43 12.83
N VAL A 167 3.06 -4.83 11.64
CA VAL A 167 2.00 -4.83 10.62
C VAL A 167 1.68 -6.27 10.18
N ASP A 168 0.50 -6.49 9.60
CA ASP A 168 0.16 -7.76 8.94
C ASP A 168 0.32 -7.67 7.41
N LEU A 169 0.21 -6.46 6.85
CA LEU A 169 0.38 -6.18 5.43
C LEU A 169 1.43 -5.08 5.21
N LEU A 170 2.43 -5.38 4.38
CA LEU A 170 3.34 -4.38 3.80
C LEU A 170 2.82 -4.03 2.40
N VAL A 171 2.40 -2.79 2.20
CA VAL A 171 1.94 -2.29 0.89
C VAL A 171 3.12 -1.66 0.15
N ILE A 172 3.46 -2.20 -1.01
CA ILE A 172 4.52 -1.70 -1.89
C ILE A 172 3.82 -0.89 -2.99
N MET A 173 3.99 0.43 -2.98
CA MET A 173 3.33 1.33 -3.91
C MET A 173 4.17 1.52 -5.18
N GLU A 174 3.54 1.36 -6.34
CA GLU A 174 4.13 1.67 -7.64
C GLU A 174 3.11 2.40 -8.51
N GLU A 175 3.49 3.54 -9.08
CA GLU A 175 2.58 4.36 -9.90
C GLU A 175 2.73 4.08 -11.40
N LYS A 176 1.63 4.09 -12.16
CA LYS A 176 1.64 3.93 -13.63
C LYS A 176 2.49 4.97 -14.37
N ALA A 177 2.68 6.16 -13.80
CA ALA A 177 3.57 7.18 -14.38
C ALA A 177 4.99 6.64 -14.60
N ILE A 178 5.35 5.61 -13.84
CA ILE A 178 6.53 4.79 -14.01
C ILE A 178 6.22 3.77 -15.12
N ASN A 179 6.83 3.94 -16.30
CA ASN A 179 6.70 3.02 -17.43
C ASN A 179 6.78 1.55 -16.98
N ASN A 180 5.89 0.68 -17.49
CA ASN A 180 5.84 -0.74 -17.12
C ASN A 180 7.22 -1.43 -17.15
N SER A 181 8.12 -1.00 -18.04
CA SER A 181 9.49 -1.52 -18.14
C SER A 181 10.33 -1.29 -16.87
N VAL A 182 10.03 -0.29 -16.06
CA VAL A 182 10.77 0.03 -14.82
C VAL A 182 10.40 -0.96 -13.71
N ILE A 183 9.12 -1.26 -13.54
CA ILE A 183 8.67 -2.26 -12.55
C ILE A 183 9.25 -3.63 -12.94
N GLU A 184 9.20 -4.00 -14.21
CA GLU A 184 9.83 -5.23 -14.72
C GLU A 184 11.35 -5.25 -14.48
N TYR A 185 12.03 -4.11 -14.70
CA TYR A 185 13.46 -3.98 -14.44
C TYR A 185 13.81 -4.33 -12.98
N TRP A 186 13.07 -3.79 -12.02
CA TRP A 186 13.29 -4.05 -10.59
C TRP A 186 12.88 -5.47 -10.17
N LEU A 187 11.87 -6.05 -10.81
CA LEU A 187 11.47 -7.45 -10.63
C LEU A 187 12.59 -8.40 -11.09
N MET A 188 13.16 -8.18 -12.28
CA MET A 188 14.27 -8.97 -12.82
C MET A 188 15.54 -8.86 -11.97
N ARG A 189 15.81 -7.69 -11.38
CA ARG A 189 16.93 -7.49 -10.43
C ARG A 189 16.68 -8.16 -9.08
N GLY A 190 15.47 -8.66 -8.82
CA GLY A 190 15.15 -9.45 -7.62
C GLY A 190 14.84 -8.62 -6.38
N ILE A 191 14.64 -7.30 -6.50
CA ILE A 191 14.41 -6.43 -5.33
C ILE A 191 13.05 -6.74 -4.67
N TYR A 192 11.97 -6.92 -5.42
CA TYR A 192 10.69 -7.35 -4.82
C TYR A 192 10.78 -8.73 -4.16
N ARG A 193 11.62 -9.62 -4.68
CA ARG A 193 11.89 -10.93 -4.04
C ARG A 193 12.61 -10.75 -2.71
N GLN A 194 13.54 -9.80 -2.62
CA GLN A 194 14.21 -9.43 -1.37
C GLN A 194 13.20 -8.85 -0.37
N ILE A 195 12.35 -7.91 -0.78
CA ILE A 195 11.29 -7.35 0.07
C ILE A 195 10.35 -8.44 0.59
N GLY A 196 9.87 -9.32 -0.28
CA GLY A 196 8.98 -10.41 0.12
C GLY A 196 9.65 -11.43 1.05
N LYS A 197 10.97 -11.65 0.94
CA LYS A 197 11.73 -12.46 1.92
C LYS A 197 11.82 -11.78 3.29
N ILE A 198 12.03 -10.45 3.32
CA ILE A 198 12.03 -9.66 4.56
C ILE A 198 10.65 -9.78 5.22
N ALA A 199 9.58 -9.50 4.48
CA ALA A 199 8.22 -9.61 4.99
C ALA A 199 7.89 -11.03 5.51
N ALA A 200 8.26 -12.07 4.75
CA ALA A 200 8.06 -13.46 5.16
C ALA A 200 8.82 -13.84 6.44
N TYR A 201 10.00 -13.25 6.69
CA TYR A 201 10.74 -13.44 7.95
C TYR A 201 9.93 -12.94 9.16
N TYR A 202 9.26 -11.79 9.02
CA TYR A 202 8.37 -11.22 10.05
C TYR A 202 6.93 -11.78 10.00
N SER A 203 6.62 -12.73 9.11
CA SER A 203 5.26 -13.24 8.87
C SER A 203 4.26 -12.13 8.47
N VAL A 204 4.74 -11.18 7.69
CA VAL A 204 3.97 -10.09 7.07
C VAL A 204 3.67 -10.49 5.63
N ALA A 205 2.42 -10.30 5.18
CA ALA A 205 2.09 -10.48 3.77
C ALA A 205 2.38 -9.20 2.99
N THR A 206 2.77 -9.34 1.73
CA THR A 206 3.07 -8.21 0.86
C THR A 206 1.96 -7.97 -0.15
N VAL A 207 1.69 -6.70 -0.40
CA VAL A 207 0.75 -6.22 -1.39
C VAL A 207 1.52 -5.37 -2.38
N LEU A 208 1.47 -5.70 -3.67
CA LEU A 208 1.91 -4.79 -4.71
C LEU A 208 0.71 -3.94 -5.15
N LEU A 209 0.70 -2.67 -4.74
CA LEU A 209 -0.32 -1.69 -5.11
C LEU A 209 0.17 -0.89 -6.31
N SER A 210 -0.27 -1.28 -7.51
CA SER A 210 0.04 -0.58 -8.75
C SER A 210 -1.17 -0.40 -9.69
N PRO A 211 -2.14 0.43 -9.29
CA PRO A 211 -3.25 0.84 -10.15
C PRO A 211 -2.77 1.28 -11.53
N GLY A 212 -3.29 0.63 -12.56
CA GLY A 212 -2.98 0.94 -13.95
C GLY A 212 -1.77 0.24 -14.55
N TYR A 213 -1.01 -0.55 -13.77
CA TYR A 213 -0.03 -1.49 -14.30
C TYR A 213 -0.73 -2.77 -14.79
N GLU A 214 -0.31 -3.28 -15.94
CA GLU A 214 -0.83 -4.53 -16.52
C GLU A 214 0.11 -5.68 -16.16
N TYR A 215 -0.35 -6.58 -15.29
CA TYR A 215 0.45 -7.74 -14.93
C TYR A 215 0.34 -8.84 -15.98
N SER A 216 1.47 -9.46 -16.31
CA SER A 216 1.50 -10.72 -17.07
C SER A 216 1.51 -11.92 -16.13
N GLU A 217 0.97 -13.05 -16.59
CA GLU A 217 0.94 -14.30 -15.81
C GLU A 217 2.36 -14.78 -15.45
N ALA A 218 3.31 -14.61 -16.38
CA ALA A 218 4.71 -14.94 -16.17
C ALA A 218 5.33 -14.12 -15.02
N LEU A 219 5.05 -12.82 -14.99
CA LEU A 219 5.56 -11.91 -13.96
C LEU A 219 5.07 -12.32 -12.55
N VAL A 220 3.77 -12.62 -12.44
CA VAL A 220 3.18 -13.03 -11.16
C VAL A 220 3.73 -14.40 -10.74
N ALA A 221 3.90 -15.35 -11.68
CA ALA A 221 4.46 -16.66 -11.39
C ALA A 221 5.93 -16.63 -10.95
N GLU A 222 6.74 -15.74 -11.53
CA GLU A 222 8.16 -15.56 -11.19
C GLU A 222 8.37 -14.88 -9.83
N THR A 223 7.38 -14.11 -9.39
CA THR A 223 7.41 -13.31 -8.16
C THR A 223 6.59 -14.00 -7.06
N ASN A 224 7.03 -15.19 -6.67
CA ASN A 224 6.33 -16.04 -5.70
C ASN A 224 6.37 -15.55 -4.24
N THR A 225 6.94 -14.37 -4.00
CA THR A 225 7.04 -13.74 -2.67
C THR A 225 6.08 -12.57 -2.50
N ILE A 226 5.32 -12.20 -3.54
CA ILE A 226 4.25 -11.21 -3.45
C ILE A 226 2.91 -11.93 -3.33
N GLU A 227 2.22 -11.72 -2.22
CA GLU A 227 0.97 -12.41 -1.90
C GLU A 227 -0.23 -11.79 -2.63
N TYR A 228 -0.36 -10.46 -2.59
CA TYR A 228 -1.50 -9.74 -3.15
C TYR A 228 -1.09 -8.77 -4.25
N TRP A 229 -1.86 -8.79 -5.34
CA TRP A 229 -1.59 -7.99 -6.53
C TRP A 229 -2.78 -7.08 -6.82
N ILE A 230 -2.56 -5.77 -6.83
CA ILE A 230 -3.57 -4.76 -7.12
C ILE A 230 -3.11 -3.96 -8.33
N GLY A 231 -3.90 -3.96 -9.40
CA GLY A 231 -3.57 -3.35 -10.69
C GLY A 231 -4.52 -3.86 -11.77
N ASN A 232 -4.14 -3.75 -13.05
CA ASN A 232 -4.95 -4.27 -14.14
C ASN A 232 -4.76 -5.80 -14.28
N THR A 233 -5.83 -6.55 -14.00
CA THR A 233 -5.86 -8.02 -14.03
C THR A 233 -6.69 -8.59 -15.18
N GLU A 234 -7.06 -7.78 -16.18
CA GLU A 234 -7.86 -8.22 -17.33
C GLU A 234 -7.22 -9.40 -18.07
N ASN A 235 -5.89 -9.41 -18.18
CA ASN A 235 -5.14 -10.41 -18.93
C ASN A 235 -4.75 -11.67 -18.12
N ILE A 236 -5.03 -11.71 -16.82
CA ILE A 236 -4.61 -12.81 -15.93
C ILE A 236 -5.66 -13.93 -15.90
N ARG A 237 -5.28 -15.19 -16.09
CA ARG A 237 -6.19 -16.33 -15.88
C ARG A 237 -5.89 -17.01 -14.56
N HIS A 238 -6.91 -17.56 -13.89
CA HIS A 238 -6.72 -18.23 -12.60
C HIS A 238 -5.77 -19.43 -12.67
N GLY A 239 -5.87 -20.23 -13.74
CA GLY A 239 -5.15 -21.50 -13.85
C GLY A 239 -3.68 -21.38 -14.28
N SER A 240 -3.19 -20.16 -14.53
CA SER A 240 -1.83 -19.88 -15.01
C SER A 240 -0.94 -19.25 -13.94
N VAL A 241 -1.52 -18.89 -12.79
CA VAL A 241 -0.82 -18.28 -11.67
C VAL A 241 -0.74 -19.28 -10.51
N ASN A 242 0.31 -19.17 -9.70
CA ASN A 242 0.46 -19.98 -8.49
C ASN A 242 -0.77 -19.84 -7.57
N ASP A 243 -1.27 -20.93 -7.01
CA ASP A 243 -2.44 -20.99 -6.11
C ASP A 243 -2.34 -20.08 -4.87
N ARG A 244 -1.16 -19.52 -4.59
CA ARG A 244 -0.92 -18.59 -3.48
C ARG A 244 -1.23 -17.13 -3.79
N SER A 245 -1.17 -16.71 -5.06
CA SER A 245 -1.33 -15.31 -5.42
C SER A 245 -2.81 -14.93 -5.40
N GLN A 246 -3.13 -13.84 -4.71
CA GLN A 246 -4.46 -13.26 -4.66
C GLN A 246 -4.50 -11.88 -5.29
N PHE A 247 -5.69 -11.44 -5.70
CA PHE A 247 -5.88 -10.20 -6.42
C PHE A 247 -6.77 -9.24 -5.65
N GLY A 248 -6.37 -7.98 -5.55
CA GLY A 248 -7.27 -6.91 -5.14
C GLY A 248 -7.86 -6.24 -6.37
N HIS A 249 -9.19 -6.16 -6.41
CA HIS A 249 -9.94 -5.60 -7.53
C HIS A 249 -10.41 -4.20 -7.18
N ILE A 250 -10.06 -3.25 -8.05
CA ILE A 250 -10.31 -1.83 -7.82
C ILE A 250 -11.80 -1.52 -8.02
N VAL A 251 -12.39 -0.87 -7.02
CA VAL A 251 -13.73 -0.28 -7.09
C VAL A 251 -13.57 1.19 -7.43
N ASN A 252 -13.84 1.55 -8.68
CA ASN A 252 -13.85 2.96 -9.11
C ASN A 252 -15.07 3.70 -8.54
N GLY A 253 -14.94 5.03 -8.41
CA GLY A 253 -16.03 5.89 -7.97
C GLY A 253 -16.38 5.80 -6.47
N PHE A 254 -15.58 5.07 -5.69
CA PHE A 254 -15.68 5.06 -4.23
C PHE A 254 -15.35 6.43 -3.65
N GLY A 255 -16.18 6.92 -2.72
CA GLY A 255 -16.12 8.27 -2.16
C GLY A 255 -16.91 9.30 -2.97
N ALA A 256 -17.46 8.92 -4.13
CA ALA A 256 -18.22 9.79 -5.02
C ALA A 256 -19.69 9.36 -5.19
N GLU A 257 -20.19 8.45 -4.34
CA GLU A 257 -21.54 7.87 -4.41
C GLU A 257 -21.81 7.08 -5.71
N HIS A 258 -20.76 6.68 -6.42
CA HIS A 258 -20.86 6.02 -7.73
C HIS A 258 -19.92 4.81 -7.84
N CYS A 259 -19.98 3.90 -6.87
CA CYS A 259 -19.20 2.66 -6.93
C CYS A 259 -19.51 1.82 -8.18
N GLU A 260 -18.53 1.63 -9.05
CA GLU A 260 -18.63 0.79 -10.25
C GLU A 260 -18.49 -0.69 -9.89
N LEU A 261 -19.62 -1.41 -9.78
CA LEU A 261 -19.63 -2.81 -9.30
C LEU A 261 -20.15 -3.84 -10.32
N GLU A 262 -20.65 -3.40 -11.47
CA GLU A 262 -21.38 -4.29 -12.42
C GLU A 262 -20.53 -5.47 -12.91
N ASP A 263 -19.25 -5.24 -13.21
CA ASP A 263 -18.33 -6.27 -13.69
C ASP A 263 -17.54 -6.99 -12.59
N MET A 264 -17.59 -6.50 -11.35
CA MET A 264 -16.86 -7.09 -10.22
C MET A 264 -17.30 -8.52 -9.92
N ARG A 265 -18.57 -8.87 -10.18
CA ARG A 265 -19.07 -10.24 -9.97
C ARG A 265 -18.42 -11.23 -10.92
N LYS A 266 -18.26 -10.86 -12.20
CA LYS A 266 -17.58 -11.73 -13.19
C LYS A 266 -16.10 -11.84 -12.84
N LEU A 267 -15.51 -10.73 -12.41
CA LEU A 267 -14.11 -10.64 -12.03
C LEU A 267 -13.78 -11.54 -10.83
N LEU A 268 -14.53 -11.44 -9.73
CA LEU A 268 -14.35 -12.26 -8.52
C LEU A 268 -14.58 -13.76 -8.76
N LYS A 269 -15.44 -14.12 -9.71
CA LYS A 269 -15.60 -15.53 -10.15
C LYS A 269 -14.39 -16.03 -10.94
N ARG A 270 -13.78 -15.16 -11.74
CA ARG A 270 -12.62 -15.47 -12.59
C ARG A 270 -11.33 -15.49 -11.77
N LEU A 271 -11.15 -14.54 -10.87
CA LEU A 271 -9.97 -14.33 -10.03
C LEU A 271 -10.45 -14.02 -8.61
N PRO A 272 -10.61 -15.03 -7.74
CA PRO A 272 -10.93 -14.82 -6.34
C PRO A 272 -9.93 -13.89 -5.68
N GLY A 273 -10.43 -13.07 -4.76
CA GLY A 273 -9.65 -11.98 -4.19
C GLY A 273 -10.53 -11.08 -3.34
N PHE A 274 -10.11 -9.84 -3.15
CA PHE A 274 -10.82 -8.83 -2.37
C PHE A 274 -11.09 -7.59 -3.21
N LEU A 275 -11.98 -6.72 -2.72
CA LEU A 275 -12.24 -5.42 -3.33
C LEU A 275 -11.47 -4.33 -2.60
N THR A 276 -11.02 -3.30 -3.31
CA THR A 276 -10.22 -2.20 -2.73
C THR A 276 -10.38 -0.90 -3.51
N THR A 277 -9.86 0.20 -2.98
CA THR A 277 -9.76 1.48 -3.69
C THR A 277 -8.44 1.54 -4.47
N PRO A 278 -8.35 2.35 -5.55
CA PRO A 278 -7.10 2.44 -6.31
C PRO A 278 -5.98 3.05 -5.45
N TRP A 279 -6.30 4.12 -4.72
CA TRP A 279 -5.36 4.82 -3.85
C TRP A 279 -6.07 5.21 -2.55
N ASP A 280 -5.33 5.90 -1.69
CA ASP A 280 -5.87 6.54 -0.49
C ASP A 280 -6.95 7.57 -0.82
N LEU A 281 -7.91 7.73 0.08
CA LEU A 281 -8.95 8.75 -0.07
C LEU A 281 -8.47 10.11 0.38
N ASP A 282 -8.81 11.11 -0.42
CA ASP A 282 -8.61 12.52 -0.12
C ASP A 282 -9.36 12.93 1.18
N PRO A 283 -8.72 13.62 2.14
CA PRO A 283 -9.35 14.21 3.32
C PRO A 283 -10.58 15.07 3.07
N ASP A 284 -10.69 15.69 1.90
CA ASP A 284 -11.83 16.52 1.51
C ASP A 284 -13.01 15.70 0.98
N THR A 285 -12.86 14.37 0.85
CA THR A 285 -13.96 13.49 0.46
C THR A 285 -15.10 13.54 1.49
N ASP A 286 -16.34 13.65 1.02
CA ASP A 286 -17.50 13.71 1.90
C ASP A 286 -17.69 12.39 2.68
N LEU A 287 -17.62 12.47 4.02
CA LEU A 287 -17.74 11.31 4.91
C LEU A 287 -19.08 10.58 4.76
N THR A 288 -20.15 11.29 4.39
CA THR A 288 -21.47 10.67 4.16
C THR A 288 -21.42 9.78 2.92
N SER A 289 -20.80 10.26 1.85
CA SER A 289 -20.58 9.53 0.60
C SER A 289 -19.74 8.28 0.85
N VAL A 290 -18.62 8.41 1.59
CA VAL A 290 -17.78 7.27 1.97
C VAL A 290 -18.56 6.21 2.77
N HIS A 291 -19.36 6.63 3.75
CA HIS A 291 -20.16 5.70 4.56
C HIS A 291 -21.22 4.95 3.73
N ARG A 292 -21.87 5.64 2.79
CA ARG A 292 -22.83 5.04 1.84
C ARG A 292 -22.15 4.06 0.90
N ASP A 293 -20.98 4.41 0.39
CA ASP A 293 -20.22 3.56 -0.52
C ASP A 293 -19.70 2.31 0.17
N VAL A 294 -19.17 2.41 1.39
CA VAL A 294 -18.80 1.23 2.21
C VAL A 294 -19.99 0.28 2.37
N SER A 295 -21.17 0.82 2.67
CA SER A 295 -22.40 0.03 2.82
C SER A 295 -22.82 -0.63 1.50
N THR A 296 -22.67 0.07 0.39
CA THR A 296 -22.99 -0.42 -0.96
C THR A 296 -22.08 -1.57 -1.37
N VAL A 297 -20.77 -1.43 -1.20
CA VAL A 297 -19.79 -2.48 -1.55
C VAL A 297 -19.97 -3.70 -0.65
N ARG A 298 -20.18 -3.52 0.66
CA ARG A 298 -20.46 -4.64 1.58
C ARG A 298 -21.72 -5.40 1.20
N LYS A 299 -22.80 -4.70 0.87
CA LYS A 299 -24.04 -5.33 0.43
C LYS A 299 -23.82 -6.14 -0.85
N PHE A 300 -23.08 -5.59 -1.81
CA PHE A 300 -22.70 -6.30 -3.03
C PHE A 300 -21.92 -7.59 -2.73
N LEU A 301 -20.94 -7.54 -1.83
CA LEU A 301 -20.16 -8.71 -1.41
C LEU A 301 -21.03 -9.78 -0.73
N MET A 302 -21.99 -9.38 0.11
CA MET A 302 -22.95 -10.31 0.72
C MET A 302 -23.86 -10.97 -0.32
N ASP A 303 -24.26 -10.23 -1.37
CA ASP A 303 -25.16 -10.72 -2.41
C ASP A 303 -24.49 -11.70 -3.38
N ILE A 304 -23.15 -11.67 -3.51
CA ILE A 304 -22.39 -12.64 -4.32
C ILE A 304 -21.96 -13.89 -3.56
N ALA A 305 -21.92 -13.84 -2.22
CA ALA A 305 -21.57 -14.98 -1.37
C ALA A 305 -22.74 -15.96 -1.16
N ARG A 306 -23.97 -15.56 -1.51
CA ARG A 306 -25.19 -16.38 -1.46
C ARG A 306 -25.43 -17.13 -2.77
#